data_AF-A0AAF0DY88-F1
#
_entry.id   AF-A0AAF0DY88-F1
#
_cell.length_a   1.000
_cell.length_b   1.000
_cell.length_c   1.000
_cell.angle_alpha   90.00
_cell.angle_beta   90.00
_cell.angle_gamma   90.00
#
_symmetry.space_group_name_H-M   'P 1'
#
loop_
_entity.id
_entity.type
_entity.pdbx_description
1 polymer ?
#
loop_
_entity_poly.entity_id
_entity_poly.type
_entity_poly.pdbx_seq_one_letter_code
_entity_poly.pdbx_strand_id
1 'polypeptide(L)'
;MDWYVERVKESRTRLAIGSADSAEALLLLMRYARRRRDVYTLRRLRTSVAAWTQQHREQASLRSDDVPKHEPLLLTRLDNTLFGLAAEQDNWSVMHNLVKSRNEEHWTPFMCRAMLRTKGALQMVTGEAHVADAAQTLSDDERHARNALWSHFLDEFGMQIRRAQTDLSKDKSRVFTPLPTWIVAALLDLYARSCRAHQALALANVYLTSLPVESEQAPRVLRAGPSHLITDPDAPIPGPTLLHTLLSAFVRAGEPHNAGQIFEKMARTPLPGPASPSGPLLPLDTRFLFEPDVRTVLLAMDAVAATAPSGRGEAMLVLLQTVERTWGVLSPDAAHRTPLLLDARPFTKLLHFARNARDTRLVRRVLRFQYGALRRELRWRRWHGSTTARTVPIPNEYALLKRWEAELGKLRKHGYLDAAHAQALVSLATFVTAQRHAAARRAASLQGMHTQKTSL
;
A
#
# COMPACT_ATOMS: atom_id res chain seq x y z
N MET A 1 -9.72 38.50 -31.12
CA MET A 1 -10.20 38.22 -29.74
C MET A 1 -11.69 38.54 -29.63
N ASP A 2 -12.18 39.59 -30.28
CA ASP A 2 -13.59 40.00 -30.25
C ASP A 2 -14.55 38.97 -30.86
N TRP A 3 -14.16 38.33 -31.98
CA TRP A 3 -14.88 37.19 -32.57
C TRP A 3 -15.16 36.06 -31.56
N TYR A 4 -14.21 35.78 -30.66
CA TYR A 4 -14.35 34.73 -29.65
C TYR A 4 -15.20 35.18 -28.44
N VAL A 5 -15.08 36.46 -28.05
CA VAL A 5 -15.87 37.05 -26.94
C VAL A 5 -17.36 37.07 -27.30
N GLU A 6 -17.70 37.36 -28.57
CA GLU A 6 -19.06 37.22 -29.08
C GLU A 6 -19.52 35.76 -29.11
N ARG A 7 -18.67 34.83 -29.57
CA ARG A 7 -19.02 33.40 -29.64
C ARG A 7 -19.10 32.69 -28.28
N VAL A 8 -18.43 33.19 -27.23
CA VAL A 8 -18.62 32.71 -25.85
C VAL A 8 -19.87 33.29 -25.19
N LYS A 9 -20.28 34.51 -25.56
CA LYS A 9 -21.61 35.02 -25.19
C LYS A 9 -22.70 34.17 -25.86
N GLU A 10 -22.48 33.72 -27.09
CA GLU A 10 -23.36 32.76 -27.78
C GLU A 10 -23.29 31.35 -27.17
N SER A 11 -22.12 30.81 -26.82
CA SER A 11 -22.02 29.48 -26.18
C SER A 11 -22.69 29.42 -24.80
N ARG A 12 -22.89 30.58 -24.15
CA ARG A 12 -23.68 30.73 -22.93
C ARG A 12 -25.20 30.54 -23.19
N THR A 13 -25.71 30.80 -24.39
CA THR A 13 -27.15 30.80 -24.72
C THR A 13 -27.59 29.81 -25.82
N ARG A 14 -26.78 29.54 -26.87
CA ARG A 14 -26.93 28.51 -27.93
C ARG A 14 -25.66 28.47 -28.80
N LEU A 15 -25.06 27.30 -29.03
CA LEU A 15 -24.04 27.16 -30.09
C LEU A 15 -24.76 27.29 -31.46
N ALA A 16 -24.48 28.35 -32.21
CA ALA A 16 -25.05 28.53 -33.54
C ALA A 16 -24.48 27.50 -34.53
N ILE A 17 -25.34 27.00 -35.43
CA ILE A 17 -24.99 26.18 -36.60
C ILE A 17 -23.89 26.93 -37.38
N GLY A 18 -22.74 26.30 -37.67
CA GLY A 18 -21.59 26.94 -38.32
C GLY A 18 -20.33 27.07 -37.45
N SER A 19 -20.47 27.13 -36.12
CA SER A 19 -19.35 27.46 -35.20
C SER A 19 -18.54 26.25 -34.71
N ALA A 20 -19.03 25.04 -34.98
CA ALA A 20 -18.47 23.76 -34.55
C ALA A 20 -18.23 22.80 -35.72
N ASP A 21 -18.17 23.34 -36.94
CA ASP A 21 -18.23 22.56 -38.18
C ASP A 21 -16.84 22.06 -38.62
N SER A 22 -15.77 22.56 -38.00
CA SER A 22 -14.38 22.16 -38.28
C SER A 22 -13.59 21.78 -37.02
N ALA A 23 -12.64 20.85 -37.18
CA ALA A 23 -11.77 20.39 -36.10
C ALA A 23 -10.93 21.52 -35.48
N GLU A 24 -10.46 22.47 -36.31
CA GLU A 24 -9.61 23.58 -35.87
C GLU A 24 -10.36 24.58 -34.98
N ALA A 25 -11.62 24.89 -35.34
CA ALA A 25 -12.48 25.74 -34.53
C ALA A 25 -12.73 25.10 -33.15
N LEU A 26 -13.07 23.81 -33.14
CA LEU A 26 -13.26 23.04 -31.90
C LEU A 26 -11.98 23.02 -31.04
N LEU A 27 -10.81 22.79 -31.62
CA LEU A 27 -9.52 22.83 -30.91
C LEU A 27 -9.22 24.21 -30.33
N LEU A 28 -9.53 25.29 -31.04
CA LEU A 28 -9.31 26.65 -30.58
C LEU A 28 -10.20 26.98 -29.38
N LEU A 29 -11.49 26.61 -29.45
CA LEU A 29 -12.44 26.74 -28.35
C LEU A 29 -11.99 25.93 -27.12
N MET A 30 -11.53 24.70 -27.32
CA MET A 30 -10.97 23.85 -26.25
C MET A 30 -9.76 24.49 -25.57
N ARG A 31 -8.79 24.98 -26.36
CA ARG A 31 -7.58 25.62 -25.84
C ARG A 31 -7.91 26.87 -25.03
N TYR A 32 -8.86 27.67 -25.49
CA TYR A 32 -9.28 28.86 -24.75
C TYR A 32 -10.00 28.50 -23.45
N ALA A 33 -10.99 27.60 -23.49
CA ALA A 33 -11.72 27.17 -22.31
C ALA A 33 -10.76 26.58 -21.25
N ARG A 34 -9.76 25.81 -21.69
CA ARG A 34 -8.65 25.35 -20.84
C ARG A 34 -7.87 26.50 -20.20
N ARG A 35 -7.45 27.51 -20.98
CA ARG A 35 -6.73 28.69 -20.46
C ARG A 35 -7.54 29.47 -19.43
N ARG A 36 -8.86 29.56 -19.61
CA ARG A 36 -9.79 30.21 -18.67
C ARG A 36 -10.22 29.35 -17.50
N ARG A 37 -9.81 28.07 -17.46
CA ARG A 37 -10.26 27.10 -16.47
C ARG A 37 -11.79 26.91 -16.44
N ASP A 38 -12.43 26.95 -17.61
CA ASP A 38 -13.88 26.85 -17.74
C ASP A 38 -14.33 25.41 -18.08
N VAL A 39 -14.69 24.67 -17.04
CA VAL A 39 -15.21 23.28 -17.15
C VAL A 39 -16.56 23.24 -17.88
N TYR A 40 -17.42 24.23 -17.67
CA TYR A 40 -18.79 24.22 -18.22
C TYR A 40 -18.78 24.37 -19.73
N THR A 41 -17.93 25.26 -20.26
CA THR A 41 -17.75 25.42 -21.71
C THR A 41 -17.21 24.15 -22.34
N LEU A 42 -16.20 23.50 -21.73
CA LEU A 42 -15.68 22.22 -22.22
C LEU A 42 -16.74 21.10 -22.20
N ARG A 43 -17.57 21.05 -21.16
CA ARG A 43 -18.68 20.08 -21.05
C ARG A 43 -19.73 20.27 -22.15
N ARG A 44 -20.09 21.51 -22.47
CA ARG A 44 -21.06 21.83 -23.54
C ARG A 44 -20.55 21.43 -24.92
N LEU A 45 -19.27 21.70 -25.20
CA LEU A 45 -18.62 21.35 -26.48
C LEU A 45 -18.62 19.85 -26.78
N ARG A 46 -18.79 18.99 -25.77
CA ARG A 46 -18.73 17.54 -25.94
C ARG A 46 -19.75 16.98 -26.91
N THR A 47 -20.98 17.51 -26.91
CA THR A 47 -22.03 17.09 -27.84
C THR A 47 -21.66 17.39 -29.29
N SER A 48 -21.19 18.61 -29.56
CA SER A 48 -20.73 19.04 -30.88
C SER A 48 -19.49 18.26 -31.35
N VAL A 49 -18.51 18.05 -30.46
CA VAL A 49 -17.30 17.26 -30.78
C VAL A 49 -17.65 15.80 -31.06
N ALA A 50 -18.59 15.20 -30.32
CA ALA A 50 -19.04 13.83 -30.55
C ALA A 50 -19.75 13.69 -31.91
N ALA A 51 -20.67 14.60 -32.22
CA ALA A 51 -21.38 14.62 -33.51
C ALA A 51 -20.40 14.76 -34.69
N TRP A 52 -19.45 15.70 -34.60
CA TRP A 52 -18.42 15.88 -35.61
C TRP A 52 -17.54 14.62 -35.78
N THR A 53 -17.13 14.02 -34.66
CA THR A 53 -16.29 12.80 -34.67
C THR A 53 -17.03 11.63 -35.33
N GLN A 54 -18.33 11.49 -35.08
CA GLN A 54 -19.16 10.45 -35.69
C GLN A 54 -19.32 10.68 -37.20
N GLN A 55 -19.68 11.91 -37.62
CA GLN A 55 -19.82 12.27 -39.03
C GLN A 55 -18.51 12.03 -39.81
N HIS A 56 -17.36 12.37 -39.23
CA HIS A 56 -16.06 12.14 -39.86
C HIS A 56 -15.71 10.66 -39.95
N ARG A 57 -16.08 9.83 -38.97
CA ARG A 57 -15.90 8.37 -39.04
C ARG A 57 -16.76 7.75 -40.14
N GLU A 58 -18.02 8.15 -40.25
CA GLU A 58 -18.93 7.68 -41.30
C GLU A 58 -18.38 8.06 -42.69
N GLN A 59 -17.93 9.30 -42.87
CA GLN A 59 -17.30 9.75 -44.12
C GLN A 59 -15.97 9.05 -44.44
N ALA A 60 -15.14 8.78 -43.43
CA ALA A 60 -13.90 8.03 -43.59
C ALA A 60 -14.15 6.55 -43.92
N SER A 61 -15.20 5.94 -43.36
CA SER A 61 -15.58 4.54 -43.68
C SER A 61 -16.05 4.35 -45.12
N LEU A 62 -16.57 5.42 -45.75
CA LEU A 62 -17.00 5.44 -47.15
C LEU A 62 -15.85 5.66 -48.13
N ARG A 63 -14.68 6.13 -47.66
CA ARG A 63 -13.48 6.35 -48.46
C ARG A 63 -12.49 5.24 -48.13
N SER A 64 -12.64 4.08 -48.78
CA SER A 64 -11.64 3.02 -48.70
C SER A 64 -10.34 3.50 -49.38
N ASP A 65 -9.40 3.99 -48.59
CA ASP A 65 -7.95 3.79 -48.74
C ASP A 65 -7.21 4.79 -47.81
N ASP A 66 -6.27 4.26 -47.03
CA ASP A 66 -5.27 4.97 -46.23
C ASP A 66 -5.76 6.09 -45.30
N VAL A 67 -6.53 5.72 -44.27
CA VAL A 67 -6.65 6.58 -43.08
C VAL A 67 -5.42 6.38 -42.19
N PRO A 68 -4.60 7.41 -41.91
CA PRO A 68 -3.48 7.28 -41.00
C PRO A 68 -4.00 6.90 -39.61
N LYS A 69 -3.49 5.79 -39.08
CA LYS A 69 -3.85 5.16 -37.78
C LYS A 69 -3.51 6.02 -36.53
N HIS A 70 -3.30 7.33 -36.68
CA HIS A 70 -2.66 8.17 -35.66
C HIS A 70 -3.38 9.46 -35.27
N GLU A 71 -4.65 9.64 -35.63
CA GLU A 71 -5.44 10.71 -35.00
C GLU A 71 -6.20 10.18 -33.77
N PRO A 72 -5.73 10.46 -32.54
CA PRO A 72 -6.57 10.27 -31.37
C PRO A 72 -7.72 11.27 -31.48
N LEU A 73 -8.85 10.73 -31.93
CA LEU A 73 -10.18 11.31 -32.07
C LEU A 73 -10.36 12.53 -31.18
N LEU A 74 -10.69 13.67 -31.78
CA LEU A 74 -10.89 14.98 -31.13
C LEU A 74 -11.66 14.88 -29.79
N LEU A 75 -12.64 13.98 -29.73
CA LEU A 75 -13.41 13.63 -28.54
C LEU A 75 -12.54 13.14 -27.37
N THR A 76 -11.58 12.24 -27.60
CA THR A 76 -10.65 11.76 -26.57
C THR A 76 -9.75 12.88 -26.06
N ARG A 77 -9.31 13.79 -26.94
CA ARG A 77 -8.56 15.00 -26.52
C ARG A 77 -9.42 15.94 -25.66
N LEU A 78 -10.69 16.11 -26.02
CA LEU A 78 -11.64 16.90 -25.22
C LEU A 78 -11.87 16.25 -23.86
N ASP A 79 -12.20 14.96 -23.82
CA ASP A 79 -12.46 14.21 -22.59
C ASP A 79 -11.25 14.25 -21.65
N ASN A 80 -10.02 14.07 -22.17
CA ASN A 80 -8.79 14.22 -21.38
C ASN A 80 -8.65 15.65 -20.82
N THR A 81 -8.90 16.66 -21.63
CA THR A 81 -8.76 18.07 -21.21
C THR A 81 -9.81 18.45 -20.16
N LEU A 82 -11.06 18.03 -20.37
CA LEU A 82 -12.16 18.24 -19.44
C LEU A 82 -11.91 17.53 -18.12
N PHE A 83 -11.52 16.26 -18.15
CA PHE A 83 -11.20 15.49 -16.94
C PHE A 83 -10.03 16.12 -16.17
N GLY A 84 -8.93 16.46 -16.87
CA GLY A 84 -7.76 17.07 -16.23
C GLY A 84 -8.07 18.39 -15.56
N LEU A 85 -8.90 19.22 -16.19
CA LEU A 85 -9.28 20.51 -15.63
C LEU A 85 -10.27 20.37 -14.47
N ALA A 86 -11.22 19.43 -14.55
CA ALA A 86 -12.09 19.09 -13.44
C ALA A 86 -11.30 18.52 -12.24
N ALA A 87 -10.28 17.69 -12.51
CA ALA A 87 -9.37 17.17 -11.50
C ALA A 87 -8.55 18.27 -10.80
N GLU A 88 -8.03 19.25 -11.55
CA GLU A 88 -7.33 20.42 -10.98
C GLU A 88 -8.24 21.27 -10.08
N GLN A 89 -9.55 21.23 -10.31
CA GLN A 89 -10.57 21.95 -9.53
C GLN A 89 -11.24 21.10 -8.45
N ASP A 90 -10.81 19.84 -8.25
CA ASP A 90 -11.47 18.85 -7.39
C ASP A 90 -13.01 18.76 -7.64
N ASN A 91 -13.45 18.86 -8.91
CA ASN A 91 -14.86 18.77 -9.30
C ASN A 91 -15.23 17.31 -9.61
N TRP A 92 -15.67 16.56 -8.60
CA TRP A 92 -15.88 15.11 -8.70
C TRP A 92 -17.12 14.74 -9.48
N SER A 93 -18.18 15.56 -9.42
CA SER A 93 -19.41 15.33 -10.18
C SER A 93 -19.17 15.35 -11.69
N VAL A 94 -18.36 16.30 -12.19
CA VAL A 94 -18.02 16.35 -13.63
C VAL A 94 -17.16 15.17 -14.04
N MET A 95 -16.12 14.84 -13.25
CA MET A 95 -15.28 13.68 -13.53
C MET A 95 -16.08 12.37 -13.53
N HIS A 96 -16.98 12.19 -12.56
CA HIS A 96 -17.82 11.00 -12.42
C HIS A 96 -18.81 10.83 -13.58
N ASN A 97 -19.50 11.90 -13.96
CA ASN A 97 -20.43 11.87 -15.09
C ASN A 97 -19.71 11.65 -16.43
N LEU A 98 -18.52 12.24 -16.59
CA LEU A 98 -17.68 12.03 -17.76
C LEU A 98 -17.29 10.56 -17.91
N VAL A 99 -16.83 9.93 -16.84
CA VAL A 99 -16.47 8.51 -16.84
C VAL A 99 -17.68 7.62 -17.10
N LYS A 100 -18.80 7.82 -16.39
CA LYS A 100 -20.04 7.03 -16.58
C LYS A 100 -20.61 7.06 -18.00
N SER A 101 -20.36 8.13 -18.74
CA SER A 101 -20.87 8.30 -20.10
C SER A 101 -20.01 7.65 -21.20
N ARG A 102 -18.86 7.07 -20.86
CA ARG A 102 -18.03 6.30 -21.80
C ARG A 102 -18.44 4.82 -21.69
N ASN A 103 -18.37 4.06 -22.79
CA ASN A 103 -18.91 2.68 -22.82
C ASN A 103 -17.83 1.58 -22.73
N GLU A 104 -16.61 1.78 -23.28
CA GLU A 104 -15.65 0.66 -23.44
C GLU A 104 -14.21 0.95 -22.96
N GLU A 105 -13.80 2.21 -22.89
CA GLU A 105 -12.45 2.62 -22.45
C GLU A 105 -12.51 3.84 -21.52
N HIS A 106 -13.05 3.67 -20.32
CA HIS A 106 -13.30 4.78 -19.40
C HIS A 106 -12.06 5.62 -19.04
N TRP A 107 -10.87 5.00 -19.07
CA TRP A 107 -9.64 5.58 -18.54
C TRP A 107 -8.54 5.68 -19.60
N THR A 108 -8.06 6.90 -19.83
CA THR A 108 -6.79 7.13 -20.55
C THR A 108 -5.64 7.26 -19.53
N PRO A 109 -4.38 7.04 -19.92
CA PRO A 109 -3.23 7.29 -19.04
C PRO A 109 -3.20 8.71 -18.47
N PHE A 110 -3.66 9.69 -19.25
CA PHE A 110 -3.78 11.09 -18.81
C PHE A 110 -4.82 11.24 -17.70
N MET A 111 -6.01 10.65 -17.87
CA MET A 111 -7.07 10.68 -16.86
C MET A 111 -6.64 9.98 -15.57
N CYS A 112 -5.99 8.82 -15.66
CA CYS A 112 -5.44 8.12 -14.49
C CYS A 112 -4.46 9.01 -13.71
N ARG A 113 -3.53 9.65 -14.43
CA ARG A 113 -2.55 10.55 -13.82
C ARG A 113 -3.21 11.77 -13.18
N ALA A 114 -4.22 12.35 -13.82
CA ALA A 114 -4.97 13.48 -13.27
C ALA A 114 -5.75 13.06 -12.01
N MET A 115 -6.41 11.90 -12.05
CA MET A 115 -7.17 11.34 -10.93
C MET A 115 -6.31 11.16 -9.68
N LEU A 116 -5.14 10.50 -9.84
CA LEU A 116 -4.19 10.26 -8.74
C LEU A 116 -3.57 11.54 -8.15
N ARG A 117 -3.65 12.67 -8.88
CA ARG A 117 -3.12 13.97 -8.44
C ARG A 117 -4.16 14.87 -7.80
N THR A 118 -5.44 14.49 -7.82
CA THR A 118 -6.50 15.24 -7.14
C THR A 118 -6.26 15.26 -5.64
N LYS A 119 -6.64 16.36 -4.98
CA LYS A 119 -6.44 16.47 -3.53
C LYS A 119 -7.31 15.45 -2.81
N GLY A 120 -8.53 15.23 -3.28
CA GLY A 120 -9.42 14.22 -2.70
C GLY A 120 -8.88 12.79 -2.84
N ALA A 121 -8.23 12.42 -3.95
CA ALA A 121 -7.58 11.10 -4.05
C ALA A 121 -6.44 10.94 -3.06
N LEU A 122 -5.59 11.97 -2.92
CA LEU A 122 -4.51 11.95 -1.92
C LEU A 122 -5.06 11.80 -0.50
N GLN A 123 -6.14 12.52 -0.15
CA GLN A 123 -6.82 12.37 1.15
C GLN A 123 -7.36 10.95 1.38
N MET A 124 -7.98 10.34 0.37
CA MET A 124 -8.50 8.98 0.46
C MET A 124 -7.38 7.94 0.65
N VAL A 125 -6.20 8.17 0.08
CA VAL A 125 -5.03 7.27 0.19
C VAL A 125 -4.27 7.45 1.50
N THR A 126 -4.08 8.68 1.99
CA THR A 126 -3.34 8.90 3.24
C THR A 126 -4.15 8.52 4.46
N GLY A 127 -5.49 8.55 4.39
CA GLY A 127 -6.36 8.37 5.55
C GLY A 127 -6.19 9.47 6.60
N GLU A 128 -5.37 10.48 6.30
CA GLU A 128 -5.24 11.69 7.08
C GLU A 128 -6.45 12.55 6.76
N ALA A 129 -7.51 12.36 7.53
CA ALA A 129 -8.53 13.38 7.75
C ALA A 129 -7.95 14.59 8.53
N HIS A 130 -6.64 14.85 8.44
CA HIS A 130 -5.98 16.05 8.96
C HIS A 130 -6.14 17.20 7.96
N VAL A 131 -7.38 17.57 7.68
CA VAL A 131 -7.88 18.94 7.77
C VAL A 131 -9.37 18.78 8.01
N ALA A 132 -9.81 19.02 9.24
CA ALA A 132 -11.22 19.00 9.63
C ALA A 132 -12.11 19.96 8.80
N ASP A 133 -11.52 20.81 7.94
CA ASP A 133 -12.24 21.71 7.04
C ASP A 133 -12.67 21.08 5.70
N ALA A 134 -11.98 20.09 5.13
CA ALA A 134 -12.26 19.67 3.74
C ALA A 134 -13.42 18.65 3.59
N ALA A 135 -13.70 17.86 4.63
CA ALA A 135 -14.81 16.91 4.62
C ALA A 135 -16.17 17.59 4.92
N GLN A 136 -16.15 18.77 5.56
CA GLN A 136 -17.35 19.54 5.91
C GLN A 136 -17.80 20.51 4.80
N THR A 137 -16.99 20.74 3.76
CA THR A 137 -17.31 21.69 2.68
C THR A 137 -17.88 21.08 1.39
N LEU A 138 -17.86 19.74 1.24
CA LEU A 138 -18.43 19.08 0.07
C LEU A 138 -19.91 18.78 0.29
N SER A 139 -20.75 19.06 -0.72
CA SER A 139 -22.13 18.59 -0.73
C SER A 139 -22.17 17.05 -0.72
N ASP A 140 -23.28 16.48 -0.25
CA ASP A 140 -23.45 15.02 -0.22
C ASP A 140 -23.34 14.40 -1.63
N ASP A 141 -23.81 15.11 -2.66
CA ASP A 141 -23.68 14.70 -4.07
C ASP A 141 -22.21 14.63 -4.54
N GLU A 142 -21.40 15.63 -4.20
CA GLU A 142 -19.96 15.63 -4.53
C GLU A 142 -19.22 14.53 -3.76
N ARG A 143 -19.58 14.31 -2.49
CA ARG A 143 -19.02 13.22 -1.68
C ARG A 143 -19.36 11.85 -2.27
N HIS A 144 -20.60 11.64 -2.70
CA HIS A 144 -21.04 10.42 -3.36
C HIS A 144 -20.30 10.22 -4.70
N ALA A 145 -20.24 11.26 -5.54
CA ALA A 145 -19.52 11.21 -6.81
C ALA A 145 -18.03 10.90 -6.62
N ARG A 146 -17.38 11.47 -5.60
CA ARG A 146 -15.99 11.20 -5.25
C ARG A 146 -15.78 9.73 -4.90
N ASN A 147 -16.56 9.21 -3.96
CA ASN A 147 -16.41 7.84 -3.48
C ASN A 147 -16.73 6.83 -4.60
N ALA A 148 -17.77 7.07 -5.39
CA ALA A 148 -18.15 6.23 -6.52
C ALA A 148 -17.08 6.23 -7.62
N LEU A 149 -16.58 7.40 -8.01
CA LEU A 149 -15.52 7.52 -9.01
C LEU A 149 -14.22 6.87 -8.55
N TRP A 150 -13.84 7.05 -7.28
CA TRP A 150 -12.65 6.41 -6.71
C TRP A 150 -12.76 4.89 -6.70
N SER A 151 -13.92 4.37 -6.27
CA SER A 151 -14.23 2.94 -6.32
C SER A 151 -14.07 2.40 -7.73
N HIS A 152 -14.74 3.04 -8.68
CA HIS A 152 -14.73 2.64 -10.09
C HIS A 152 -13.33 2.72 -10.71
N PHE A 153 -12.56 3.77 -10.40
CA PHE A 153 -11.17 3.90 -10.81
C PHE A 153 -10.32 2.71 -10.34
N LEU A 154 -10.39 2.35 -9.06
CA LEU A 154 -9.58 1.25 -8.50
C LEU A 154 -9.96 -0.10 -9.10
N ASP A 155 -11.25 -0.34 -9.34
CA ASP A 155 -11.76 -1.60 -9.88
C ASP A 155 -11.28 -1.80 -11.33
N GLU A 156 -11.29 -0.73 -12.13
CA GLU A 156 -10.88 -0.78 -13.53
C GLU A 156 -9.37 -0.64 -13.75
N PHE A 157 -8.67 0.12 -12.91
CA PHE A 157 -7.23 0.38 -13.09
C PHE A 157 -6.43 -0.92 -13.13
N GLY A 158 -6.72 -1.85 -12.22
CA GLY A 158 -6.10 -3.18 -12.22
C GLY A 158 -6.45 -4.02 -13.44
N MET A 159 -7.69 -3.92 -13.95
CA MET A 159 -8.10 -4.62 -15.17
C MET A 159 -7.40 -4.06 -16.42
N GLN A 160 -7.28 -2.74 -16.53
CA GLN A 160 -6.63 -2.09 -17.67
C GLN A 160 -5.14 -2.43 -17.74
N ILE A 161 -4.45 -2.47 -16.60
CA ILE A 161 -3.05 -2.91 -16.55
C ILE A 161 -2.91 -4.35 -17.05
N ARG A 162 -3.78 -5.26 -16.60
CA ARG A 162 -3.77 -6.66 -17.05
C ARG A 162 -4.10 -6.81 -18.53
N ARG A 163 -5.10 -6.07 -19.03
CA ARG A 163 -5.46 -6.04 -20.46
C ARG A 163 -4.30 -5.56 -21.32
N ALA A 164 -3.63 -4.48 -20.90
CA ALA A 164 -2.44 -3.99 -21.60
C ALA A 164 -1.34 -5.07 -21.70
N GLN A 165 -1.13 -5.85 -20.63
CA GLN A 165 -0.17 -6.98 -20.65
C GLN A 165 -0.58 -8.11 -21.61
N THR A 166 -1.88 -8.40 -21.74
CA THR A 166 -2.39 -9.43 -22.67
C THR A 166 -2.50 -8.93 -24.12
N ASP A 167 -2.78 -7.64 -24.34
CA ASP A 167 -2.85 -7.05 -25.66
C ASP A 167 -1.46 -6.91 -26.30
N LEU A 168 -0.44 -6.67 -25.47
CA LEU A 168 0.98 -6.77 -25.86
C LEU A 168 1.38 -8.19 -26.31
N SER A 169 0.61 -9.22 -25.97
CA SER A 169 0.86 -10.63 -26.34
C SER A 169 0.05 -11.11 -27.54
N LYS A 170 -0.54 -10.20 -28.34
CA LYS A 170 -1.25 -10.56 -29.59
C LYS A 170 -0.32 -11.08 -30.70
N ASP A 171 1.00 -10.94 -30.55
CA ASP A 171 1.98 -11.76 -31.24
C ASP A 171 2.13 -13.10 -30.50
N LYS A 172 1.73 -14.20 -31.16
CA LYS A 172 1.73 -15.59 -30.64
C LYS A 172 3.09 -16.11 -30.15
N SER A 173 4.16 -15.30 -30.23
CA SER A 173 5.53 -15.63 -29.83
C SER A 173 6.00 -14.95 -28.54
N ARG A 174 5.20 -14.08 -27.90
CA ARG A 174 5.66 -13.32 -26.72
C ARG A 174 5.10 -13.88 -25.41
N VAL A 175 6.03 -14.32 -24.57
CA VAL A 175 5.86 -14.75 -23.18
C VAL A 175 5.15 -13.64 -22.38
N PHE A 176 4.18 -14.02 -21.54
CA PHE A 176 3.54 -13.14 -20.57
C PHE A 176 4.61 -12.30 -19.84
N THR A 177 4.56 -10.98 -20.00
CA THR A 177 5.54 -10.08 -19.36
C THR A 177 4.97 -9.62 -18.02
N PRO A 178 5.51 -10.09 -16.87
CA PRO A 178 5.04 -9.65 -15.56
C PRO A 178 5.28 -8.14 -15.37
N LEU A 179 4.51 -7.52 -14.47
CA LEU A 179 4.75 -6.13 -14.12
C LEU A 179 6.09 -6.00 -13.37
N PRO A 180 6.86 -4.93 -13.62
CA PRO A 180 8.02 -4.60 -12.80
C PRO A 180 7.68 -4.60 -11.31
N THR A 181 8.59 -5.08 -10.47
CA THR A 181 8.33 -5.36 -9.04
C THR A 181 7.96 -4.08 -8.28
N TRP A 182 8.55 -2.94 -8.65
CA TRP A 182 8.23 -1.65 -8.07
C TRP A 182 6.80 -1.18 -8.42
N ILE A 183 6.27 -1.50 -9.60
CA ILE A 183 4.88 -1.20 -9.99
C ILE A 183 3.94 -2.04 -9.15
N VAL A 184 4.23 -3.35 -9.02
CA VAL A 184 3.45 -4.24 -8.16
C VAL A 184 3.41 -3.74 -6.72
N ALA A 185 4.57 -3.34 -6.16
CA ALA A 185 4.65 -2.81 -4.81
C ALA A 185 3.81 -1.54 -4.63
N ALA A 186 3.86 -0.61 -5.60
CA ALA A 186 3.08 0.62 -5.56
C ALA A 186 1.55 0.35 -5.66
N LEU A 187 1.15 -0.58 -6.52
CA LEU A 187 -0.25 -0.99 -6.65
C LEU A 187 -0.77 -1.70 -5.40
N LEU A 188 0.04 -2.56 -4.79
CA LEU A 188 -0.28 -3.22 -3.52
C LEU A 188 -0.51 -2.18 -2.42
N ASP A 189 0.39 -1.20 -2.28
CA ASP A 189 0.24 -0.12 -1.29
C ASP A 189 -1.00 0.74 -1.58
N LEU A 190 -1.27 1.06 -2.84
CA LEU A 190 -2.48 1.79 -3.24
C LEU A 190 -3.77 1.05 -2.85
N TYR A 191 -3.87 -0.25 -3.18
CA TYR A 191 -5.03 -1.06 -2.81
C TYR A 191 -5.16 -1.21 -1.30
N ALA A 192 -4.05 -1.45 -0.60
CA ALA A 192 -4.05 -1.57 0.86
C ALA A 192 -4.53 -0.28 1.54
N ARG A 193 -4.05 0.87 1.07
CA ARG A 193 -4.45 2.17 1.59
C ARG A 193 -5.91 2.50 1.32
N SER A 194 -6.42 2.04 0.19
CA SER A 194 -7.79 2.27 -0.27
C SER A 194 -8.81 1.24 0.23
N CYS A 195 -8.45 0.43 1.23
CA CYS A 195 -9.30 -0.64 1.79
C CYS A 195 -9.74 -1.70 0.77
N ARG A 196 -8.94 -1.95 -0.26
CA ARG A 196 -9.20 -2.94 -1.32
C ARG A 196 -8.45 -4.25 -1.08
N ALA A 197 -8.75 -4.91 0.03
CA ALA A 197 -8.00 -6.07 0.51
C ALA A 197 -7.95 -7.24 -0.47
N HIS A 198 -9.08 -7.61 -1.08
CA HIS A 198 -9.13 -8.71 -2.05
C HIS A 198 -8.38 -8.41 -3.36
N GLN A 199 -8.38 -7.16 -3.82
CA GLN A 199 -7.63 -6.74 -5.00
C GLN A 199 -6.12 -6.76 -4.72
N ALA A 200 -5.70 -6.31 -3.54
CA ALA A 200 -4.32 -6.45 -3.08
C ALA A 200 -3.90 -7.91 -3.01
N LEU A 201 -4.75 -8.80 -2.48
CA LEU A 201 -4.46 -10.22 -2.39
C LEU A 201 -4.35 -10.90 -3.76
N ALA A 202 -5.29 -10.62 -4.66
CA ALA A 202 -5.27 -11.13 -6.02
C ALA A 202 -3.99 -10.68 -6.77
N LEU A 203 -3.61 -9.40 -6.63
CA LEU A 203 -2.38 -8.87 -7.22
C LEU A 203 -1.13 -9.55 -6.63
N ALA A 204 -1.10 -9.77 -5.32
CA ALA A 204 0.00 -10.48 -4.67
C ALA A 204 0.13 -11.91 -5.19
N ASN A 205 -0.96 -12.65 -5.34
CA ASN A 205 -0.93 -14.01 -5.90
C ASN A 205 -0.38 -14.03 -7.34
N VAL A 206 -0.83 -13.11 -8.21
CA VAL A 206 -0.30 -12.99 -9.58
C VAL A 206 1.21 -12.72 -9.55
N TYR A 207 1.64 -11.80 -8.69
CA TYR A 207 3.05 -11.50 -8.51
C TYR A 207 3.86 -12.73 -8.06
N LEU A 208 3.41 -13.46 -7.04
CA LEU A 208 4.09 -14.65 -6.54
C LEU A 208 4.18 -15.74 -7.63
N THR A 209 3.13 -15.93 -8.43
CA THR A 209 3.16 -16.88 -9.55
C THR A 209 4.15 -16.52 -10.64
N SER A 210 4.51 -15.24 -10.77
CA SER A 210 5.51 -14.76 -11.74
C SER A 210 6.94 -14.87 -11.26
N LEU A 211 7.17 -15.12 -9.96
CA LEU A 211 8.51 -15.27 -9.42
C LEU A 211 9.07 -16.66 -9.77
N PRO A 212 10.37 -16.76 -10.11
CA PRO A 212 11.00 -18.05 -10.33
C PRO A 212 11.03 -18.86 -9.02
N VAL A 213 10.59 -20.11 -9.10
CA VAL A 213 10.70 -21.09 -8.01
C VAL A 213 11.93 -21.94 -8.30
N GLU A 214 13.03 -21.67 -7.60
CA GLU A 214 14.33 -22.32 -7.83
C GLU A 214 14.39 -23.77 -7.28
N SER A 215 13.42 -24.19 -6.46
CA SER A 215 13.35 -25.55 -5.90
C SER A 215 11.92 -25.94 -5.50
N GLU A 216 11.49 -27.15 -5.86
CA GLU A 216 10.17 -27.71 -5.48
C GLU A 216 10.14 -28.29 -4.05
N GLN A 217 11.30 -28.46 -3.40
CA GLN A 217 11.40 -29.25 -2.16
C GLN A 217 11.08 -28.46 -0.87
N ALA A 218 11.18 -27.13 -0.89
CA ALA A 218 10.89 -26.29 0.26
C ALA A 218 10.39 -24.90 -0.15
N PRO A 219 9.47 -24.29 0.61
CA PRO A 219 8.95 -22.98 0.26
C PRO A 219 10.05 -21.90 0.35
N ARG A 220 10.11 -21.04 -0.66
CA ARG A 220 11.09 -19.95 -0.74
C ARG A 220 10.74 -18.86 0.28
N VAL A 221 11.69 -18.53 1.15
CA VAL A 221 11.49 -17.45 2.14
C VAL A 221 11.87 -16.11 1.53
N LEU A 222 10.90 -15.22 1.35
CA LEU A 222 11.12 -13.82 1.02
C LEU A 222 11.53 -13.07 2.29
N ARG A 223 12.79 -12.60 2.31
CA ARG A 223 13.42 -12.02 3.50
C ARG A 223 13.42 -10.50 3.50
N ALA A 224 13.72 -9.94 4.66
CA ALA A 224 14.15 -8.55 4.77
C ALA A 224 15.44 -8.33 3.97
N GLY A 225 15.42 -7.38 3.05
CA GLY A 225 16.60 -6.86 2.36
C GLY A 225 16.72 -5.34 2.57
N PRO A 226 17.88 -4.73 2.28
CA PRO A 226 17.93 -3.28 2.03
C PRO A 226 16.84 -2.93 1.01
N SER A 227 16.27 -1.74 1.10
CA SER A 227 15.21 -1.30 0.18
C SER A 227 15.76 -1.17 -1.25
N HIS A 228 15.85 -2.28 -1.96
CA HIS A 228 16.47 -2.38 -3.28
C HIS A 228 15.52 -2.04 -4.43
N LEU A 229 14.22 -1.93 -4.17
CA LEU A 229 13.23 -1.63 -5.23
C LEU A 229 13.53 -0.33 -5.99
N ILE A 230 14.30 0.58 -5.41
CA ILE A 230 14.73 1.84 -6.06
C ILE A 230 16.08 1.66 -6.78
N THR A 231 16.94 0.75 -6.30
CA THR A 231 18.28 0.51 -6.89
C THR A 231 18.26 -0.52 -8.01
N ASP A 232 17.32 -1.46 -7.97
CA ASP A 232 17.10 -2.50 -8.97
C ASP A 232 15.57 -2.67 -9.15
N PRO A 233 15.01 -2.26 -10.31
CA PRO A 233 13.58 -2.30 -10.58
C PRO A 233 13.01 -3.71 -10.71
N ASP A 234 13.86 -4.73 -10.82
CA ASP A 234 13.49 -6.13 -10.94
C ASP A 234 13.75 -6.93 -9.65
N ALA A 235 14.30 -6.28 -8.62
CA ALA A 235 14.53 -6.91 -7.32
C ALA A 235 13.19 -7.36 -6.69
N PRO A 236 13.13 -8.57 -6.09
CA PRO A 236 11.90 -9.08 -5.49
C PRO A 236 11.47 -8.20 -4.32
N ILE A 237 10.15 -7.98 -4.21
CA ILE A 237 9.56 -7.25 -3.09
C ILE A 237 9.89 -7.99 -1.77
N PRO A 238 10.45 -7.30 -0.75
CA PRO A 238 10.77 -7.92 0.52
C PRO A 238 9.53 -8.52 1.20
N GLY A 239 9.71 -9.70 1.82
CA GLY A 239 8.64 -10.42 2.53
C GLY A 239 7.92 -9.58 3.58
N PRO A 240 8.63 -8.84 4.47
CA PRO A 240 7.97 -7.97 5.44
C PRO A 240 7.08 -6.90 4.81
N THR A 241 7.49 -6.35 3.66
CA THR A 241 6.73 -5.32 2.94
C THR A 241 5.45 -5.90 2.35
N LEU A 242 5.53 -7.06 1.68
CA LEU A 242 4.35 -7.76 1.15
C LEU A 242 3.38 -8.11 2.27
N LEU A 243 3.89 -8.74 3.33
CA LEU A 243 3.07 -9.17 4.46
C LEU A 243 2.42 -7.96 5.15
N HIS A 244 3.15 -6.88 5.41
CA HIS A 244 2.58 -5.67 6.01
C HIS A 244 1.47 -5.07 5.14
N THR A 245 1.69 -4.99 3.84
CA THR A 245 0.73 -4.41 2.90
C THR A 245 -0.56 -5.23 2.88
N LEU A 246 -0.47 -6.56 2.81
CA LEU A 246 -1.64 -7.43 2.85
C LEU A 246 -2.39 -7.35 4.19
N LEU A 247 -1.68 -7.47 5.31
CA LEU A 247 -2.30 -7.41 6.65
C LEU A 247 -2.99 -6.07 6.88
N SER A 248 -2.32 -4.97 6.54
CA SER A 248 -2.88 -3.63 6.70
C SER A 248 -4.11 -3.41 5.82
N ALA A 249 -4.16 -3.98 4.60
CA ALA A 249 -5.31 -3.92 3.73
C ALA A 249 -6.56 -4.55 4.37
N PHE A 250 -6.43 -5.77 4.90
CA PHE A 250 -7.53 -6.49 5.55
C PHE A 250 -7.94 -5.86 6.88
N VAL A 251 -6.97 -5.38 7.69
CA VAL A 251 -7.29 -4.63 8.92
C VAL A 251 -8.06 -3.34 8.61
N ARG A 252 -7.65 -2.58 7.59
CA ARG A 252 -8.34 -1.36 7.16
C ARG A 252 -9.72 -1.62 6.57
N ALA A 253 -9.89 -2.75 5.89
CA ALA A 253 -11.18 -3.18 5.35
C ALA A 253 -12.16 -3.69 6.43
N GLY A 254 -11.74 -3.75 7.71
CA GLY A 254 -12.58 -4.26 8.80
C GLY A 254 -12.63 -5.79 8.86
N GLU A 255 -11.67 -6.48 8.26
CA GLU A 255 -11.57 -7.94 8.19
C GLU A 255 -10.34 -8.47 8.95
N PRO A 256 -10.22 -8.23 10.27
CA PRO A 256 -9.05 -8.63 11.05
C PRO A 256 -8.84 -10.15 11.06
N HIS A 257 -9.89 -10.95 10.92
CA HIS A 257 -9.78 -12.39 10.85
C HIS A 257 -9.01 -12.87 9.60
N ASN A 258 -9.30 -12.28 8.45
CA ASN A 258 -8.59 -12.56 7.20
C ASN A 258 -7.12 -12.13 7.27
N ALA A 259 -6.84 -11.00 7.93
CA ALA A 259 -5.46 -10.60 8.23
C ALA A 259 -4.74 -11.67 9.08
N GLY A 260 -5.40 -12.20 10.13
CA GLY A 260 -4.87 -13.31 10.93
C GLY A 260 -4.52 -14.53 10.07
N GLN A 261 -5.45 -15.01 9.24
CA GLN A 261 -5.20 -16.19 8.38
C GLN A 261 -4.06 -15.97 7.38
N ILE A 262 -3.92 -14.76 6.84
CA ILE A 262 -2.80 -14.42 5.95
C ILE A 262 -1.49 -14.50 6.72
N PHE A 263 -1.42 -13.95 7.94
CA PHE A 263 -0.24 -14.06 8.77
C PHE A 263 0.10 -15.53 9.07
N GLU A 264 -0.89 -16.33 9.44
CA GLU A 264 -0.73 -17.75 9.74
C GLU A 264 -0.12 -18.52 8.57
N LYS A 265 -0.72 -18.38 7.38
CA LYS A 265 -0.35 -19.12 6.18
C LYS A 265 0.97 -18.62 5.59
N MET A 266 1.15 -17.31 5.46
CA MET A 266 2.32 -16.72 4.80
C MET A 266 3.55 -16.66 5.69
N ALA A 267 3.41 -16.44 7.00
CA ALA A 267 4.52 -16.49 7.94
C ALA A 267 4.70 -17.87 8.58
N ARG A 268 3.88 -18.87 8.18
CA ARG A 268 3.84 -20.23 8.77
C ARG A 268 3.86 -20.22 10.30
N THR A 269 3.09 -19.31 10.88
CA THR A 269 3.07 -19.05 12.32
C THR A 269 1.66 -19.34 12.85
N PRO A 270 1.44 -20.49 13.51
CA PRO A 270 0.12 -20.87 13.99
C PRO A 270 -0.51 -19.80 14.88
N LEU A 271 -1.79 -19.50 14.65
CA LEU A 271 -2.52 -18.56 15.49
C LEU A 271 -3.14 -19.26 16.71
N PRO A 272 -3.30 -18.53 17.83
CA PRO A 272 -3.99 -19.06 19.00
C PRO A 272 -5.50 -19.09 18.81
N GLY A 273 -6.11 -20.27 19.04
CA GLY A 273 -7.57 -20.47 19.04
C GLY A 273 -8.06 -21.30 17.84
N PRO A 274 -9.33 -21.78 17.87
CA PRO A 274 -9.91 -22.48 16.72
C PRO A 274 -10.00 -21.51 15.55
N ALA A 275 -9.59 -21.96 14.36
CA ALA A 275 -9.80 -21.23 13.11
C ALA A 275 -11.30 -20.95 13.00
N SER A 276 -11.71 -19.70 13.24
CA SER A 276 -13.09 -19.30 13.03
C SER A 276 -13.43 -19.58 11.55
N PRO A 277 -14.60 -20.15 11.24
CA PRO A 277 -14.96 -20.44 9.87
C PRO A 277 -15.25 -19.12 9.16
N SER A 278 -14.23 -18.50 8.56
CA SER A 278 -14.45 -17.43 7.60
C SER A 278 -14.79 -18.03 6.24
N GLY A 279 -15.51 -17.26 5.44
CA GLY A 279 -15.69 -17.54 4.02
C GLY A 279 -14.35 -17.76 3.31
N PRO A 280 -14.37 -18.38 2.12
CA PRO A 280 -13.16 -18.78 1.42
C PRO A 280 -12.30 -17.55 1.10
N LEU A 281 -11.16 -17.42 1.79
CA LEU A 281 -10.06 -16.61 1.29
C LEU A 281 -9.65 -17.18 -0.08
N LEU A 282 -9.35 -16.30 -1.03
CA LEU A 282 -8.69 -16.70 -2.27
C LEU A 282 -7.48 -17.59 -1.94
N PRO A 283 -7.22 -18.66 -2.71
CA PRO A 283 -6.11 -19.55 -2.45
C PRO A 283 -4.81 -18.74 -2.40
N LEU A 284 -4.05 -18.93 -1.33
CA LEU A 284 -2.77 -18.28 -1.08
C LEU A 284 -1.67 -19.17 -1.65
N ASP A 285 -0.74 -18.62 -2.42
CA ASP A 285 0.40 -19.38 -2.93
C ASP A 285 1.36 -19.73 -1.78
N THR A 286 1.29 -20.96 -1.29
CA THR A 286 2.08 -21.46 -0.14
C THR A 286 3.51 -21.84 -0.51
N ARG A 287 3.91 -21.71 -1.78
CA ARG A 287 5.30 -21.91 -2.22
C ARG A 287 6.24 -20.84 -1.67
N PHE A 288 5.71 -19.72 -1.19
CA PHE A 288 6.48 -18.63 -0.60
C PHE A 288 6.14 -18.44 0.87
N LEU A 289 7.17 -18.18 1.68
CA LEU A 289 7.01 -17.73 3.07
C LEU A 289 7.52 -16.31 3.20
N PHE A 290 6.81 -15.48 3.96
CA PHE A 290 7.19 -14.09 4.19
C PHE A 290 7.78 -13.95 5.58
N GLU A 291 9.04 -13.51 5.64
CA GLU A 291 9.65 -13.13 6.91
C GLU A 291 8.83 -11.98 7.55
N PRO A 292 8.33 -12.15 8.78
CA PRO A 292 7.64 -11.09 9.49
C PRO A 292 8.64 -10.08 10.07
N ASP A 293 8.20 -8.83 10.21
CA ASP A 293 8.89 -7.83 11.01
C ASP A 293 8.03 -7.44 12.22
N VAL A 294 8.53 -6.52 13.04
CA VAL A 294 7.76 -6.05 14.21
C VAL A 294 6.44 -5.36 13.78
N ARG A 295 6.35 -4.74 12.61
CA ARG A 295 5.13 -4.06 12.15
C ARG A 295 4.05 -5.09 11.79
N THR A 296 4.42 -6.17 11.08
CA THR A 296 3.49 -7.25 10.76
C THR A 296 3.07 -8.02 12.01
N VAL A 297 3.98 -8.23 12.97
CA VAL A 297 3.64 -8.82 14.27
C VAL A 297 2.64 -7.95 15.03
N LEU A 298 2.79 -6.62 15.05
CA LEU A 298 1.84 -5.72 15.70
C LEU A 298 0.44 -5.77 15.07
N LEU A 299 0.36 -5.87 13.74
CA LEU A 299 -0.89 -6.05 13.01
C LEU A 299 -1.53 -7.42 13.30
N ALA A 300 -0.72 -8.48 13.36
CA ALA A 300 -1.19 -9.81 13.73
C ALA A 300 -1.70 -9.85 15.18
N MET A 301 -1.06 -9.12 16.11
CA MET A 301 -1.57 -8.96 17.48
C MET A 301 -2.93 -8.26 17.50
N ASP A 302 -3.13 -7.22 16.69
CA ASP A 302 -4.44 -6.55 16.57
C ASP A 302 -5.49 -7.49 16.01
N ALA A 303 -5.16 -8.24 14.96
CA ALA A 303 -6.04 -9.23 14.36
C ALA A 303 -6.49 -10.27 15.39
N VAL A 304 -5.54 -10.88 16.10
CA VAL A 304 -5.81 -11.88 17.14
C VAL A 304 -6.65 -11.30 18.28
N ALA A 305 -6.34 -10.08 18.72
CA ALA A 305 -7.10 -9.42 19.78
C ALA A 305 -8.54 -9.10 19.36
N ALA A 306 -8.77 -8.76 18.08
CA ALA A 306 -10.10 -8.50 17.54
C ALA A 306 -10.93 -9.78 17.39
N THR A 307 -10.31 -10.92 17.08
CA THR A 307 -11.00 -12.20 16.88
C THR A 307 -11.14 -13.04 18.14
N ALA A 308 -10.37 -12.78 19.20
CA ALA A 308 -10.43 -13.56 20.42
C ALA A 308 -11.70 -13.22 21.25
N PRO A 309 -12.60 -14.20 21.49
CA PRO A 309 -13.88 -13.98 22.18
C PRO A 309 -13.67 -13.61 23.66
N SER A 310 -12.65 -14.19 24.29
CA SER A 310 -12.17 -13.86 25.63
C SER A 310 -10.66 -14.07 25.69
N GLY A 311 -10.00 -13.52 26.73
CA GLY A 311 -8.55 -13.72 26.90
C GLY A 311 -7.69 -13.08 25.81
N ARG A 312 -8.11 -11.96 25.22
CA ARG A 312 -7.38 -11.25 24.13
C ARG A 312 -5.89 -11.03 24.44
N GLY A 313 -5.58 -10.66 25.68
CA GLY A 313 -4.20 -10.47 26.15
C GLY A 313 -3.38 -11.76 26.17
N GLU A 314 -4.00 -12.87 26.57
CA GLU A 314 -3.37 -14.19 26.53
C GLU A 314 -3.16 -14.67 25.10
N ALA A 315 -4.14 -14.48 24.21
CA ALA A 315 -4.01 -14.79 22.80
C ALA A 315 -2.85 -14.01 22.16
N MET A 316 -2.74 -12.69 22.43
CA MET A 316 -1.60 -11.90 21.97
C MET A 316 -0.26 -12.40 22.52
N LEU A 317 -0.18 -12.82 23.78
CA LEU A 317 1.04 -13.37 24.36
C LEU A 317 1.43 -14.71 23.70
N VAL A 318 0.46 -15.60 23.48
CA VAL A 318 0.69 -16.89 22.81
C VAL A 318 1.17 -16.66 21.38
N LEU A 319 0.58 -15.71 20.64
CA LEU A 319 1.07 -15.32 19.33
C LEU A 319 2.56 -14.93 19.37
N LEU A 320 2.97 -14.05 20.30
CA LEU A 320 4.38 -13.65 20.42
C LEU A 320 5.31 -14.82 20.74
N GLN A 321 4.87 -15.75 21.58
CA GLN A 321 5.62 -16.97 21.88
C GLN A 321 5.76 -17.86 20.65
N THR A 322 4.71 -17.99 19.84
CA THR A 322 4.75 -18.76 18.59
C THR A 322 5.62 -18.09 17.53
N VAL A 323 5.56 -16.76 17.41
CA VAL A 323 6.47 -15.98 16.54
C VAL A 323 7.92 -16.20 16.94
N GLU A 324 8.22 -16.18 18.24
CA GLU A 324 9.58 -16.44 18.72
C GLU A 324 10.03 -17.89 18.42
N ARG A 325 9.13 -18.88 18.55
CA ARG A 325 9.45 -20.28 18.23
C ARG A 325 9.63 -20.54 16.73
N THR A 326 9.02 -19.73 15.87
CA THR A 326 9.06 -19.92 14.42
C THR A 326 10.20 -19.12 13.78
N TRP A 327 10.35 -17.86 14.16
CA TRP A 327 11.28 -16.91 13.56
C TRP A 327 12.41 -16.46 14.49
N GLY A 328 12.29 -16.70 15.80
CA GLY A 328 13.30 -16.35 16.81
C GLY A 328 14.29 -17.47 17.15
N VAL A 329 14.21 -18.64 16.50
CA VAL A 329 15.06 -19.80 16.79
C VAL A 329 16.49 -19.56 16.30
N LEU A 330 17.42 -19.69 17.24
CA LEU A 330 18.86 -19.61 17.04
C LEU A 330 19.41 -20.98 16.61
N SER A 331 19.15 -21.40 15.36
CA SER A 331 19.75 -22.65 14.88
C SER A 331 21.23 -22.41 14.52
N PRO A 332 22.18 -23.22 15.01
CA PRO A 332 23.60 -23.11 14.66
C PRO A 332 23.84 -23.37 13.16
N ASP A 333 23.02 -24.21 12.51
CA ASP A 333 23.08 -24.48 11.06
C ASP A 333 22.53 -23.32 10.21
N ALA A 334 21.93 -22.32 10.85
CA ALA A 334 21.37 -21.14 10.22
C ALA A 334 22.32 -19.95 10.27
N ALA A 335 23.64 -20.18 10.09
CA ALA A 335 24.70 -19.16 10.15
C ALA A 335 24.46 -17.93 9.24
N HIS A 336 23.58 -18.04 8.24
CA HIS A 336 23.18 -16.95 7.34
C HIS A 336 21.80 -16.33 7.65
N ARG A 337 21.11 -16.76 8.72
CA ARG A 337 19.78 -16.27 9.09
C ARG A 337 19.86 -15.46 10.37
N THR A 338 19.55 -14.17 10.27
CA THR A 338 19.26 -13.35 11.46
C THR A 338 17.90 -13.76 12.02
N PRO A 339 17.79 -14.11 13.31
CA PRO A 339 16.51 -14.37 13.94
C PRO A 339 15.68 -13.09 13.99
N LEU A 340 14.35 -13.21 14.00
CA LEU A 340 13.47 -12.08 14.27
C LEU A 340 13.64 -11.66 15.74
N LEU A 341 14.22 -10.47 15.93
CA LEU A 341 14.42 -9.87 17.24
C LEU A 341 13.29 -8.88 17.52
N LEU A 342 12.41 -9.22 18.46
CA LEU A 342 11.33 -8.33 18.88
C LEU A 342 11.89 -7.10 19.61
N ASP A 343 11.32 -5.93 19.32
CA ASP A 343 11.66 -4.69 20.03
C ASP A 343 10.66 -4.38 21.14
N ALA A 344 10.74 -3.18 21.74
CA ALA A 344 9.88 -2.81 22.86
C ALA A 344 8.39 -2.65 22.50
N ARG A 345 8.02 -2.48 21.22
CA ARG A 345 6.64 -2.12 20.82
C ARG A 345 5.61 -3.22 21.12
N PRO A 346 5.82 -4.50 20.73
CA PRO A 346 4.88 -5.57 21.05
C PRO A 346 4.68 -5.73 22.57
N PHE A 347 5.76 -5.65 23.35
CA PHE A 347 5.68 -5.75 24.81
C PHE A 347 4.96 -4.56 25.43
N THR A 348 5.24 -3.34 24.98
CA THR A 348 4.58 -2.12 25.47
C THR A 348 3.07 -2.19 25.24
N LYS A 349 2.65 -2.63 24.04
CA LYS A 349 1.23 -2.82 23.69
C LYS A 349 0.55 -3.82 24.61
N LEU A 350 1.19 -4.98 24.83
CA LEU A 350 0.66 -6.05 25.64
C LEU A 350 0.59 -5.69 27.13
N LEU A 351 1.62 -5.01 27.65
CA LEU A 351 1.66 -4.51 29.02
C LEU A 351 0.61 -3.42 29.26
N HIS A 352 0.45 -2.50 28.30
CA HIS A 352 -0.59 -1.49 28.34
C HIS A 352 -1.99 -2.13 28.38
N PHE A 353 -2.24 -3.11 27.51
CA PHE A 353 -3.48 -3.88 27.51
C PHE A 353 -3.72 -4.60 28.84
N ALA A 354 -2.73 -5.35 29.33
CA ALA A 354 -2.82 -6.13 30.57
C ALA A 354 -3.07 -5.23 31.79
N ARG A 355 -2.42 -4.07 31.85
CA ARG A 355 -2.64 -3.07 32.90
C ARG A 355 -4.07 -2.52 32.85
N ASN A 356 -4.56 -2.14 31.67
CA ASN A 356 -5.92 -1.60 31.53
C ASN A 356 -6.98 -2.65 31.91
N ALA A 357 -6.72 -3.93 31.61
CA ALA A 357 -7.53 -5.06 32.06
C ALA A 357 -7.33 -5.45 33.54
N ARG A 358 -6.41 -4.78 34.25
CA ARG A 358 -5.97 -5.09 35.63
C ARG A 358 -5.49 -6.54 35.83
N ASP A 359 -5.00 -7.19 34.78
CA ASP A 359 -4.56 -8.59 34.82
C ASP A 359 -3.12 -8.72 35.31
N THR A 360 -2.96 -8.92 36.62
CA THR A 360 -1.66 -9.12 37.28
C THR A 360 -0.90 -10.34 36.75
N ARG A 361 -1.61 -11.42 36.40
CA ARG A 361 -1.00 -12.68 35.96
C ARG A 361 -0.41 -12.49 34.58
N LEU A 362 -1.16 -11.87 33.67
CA LEU A 362 -0.69 -11.55 32.34
C LEU A 362 0.52 -10.63 32.40
N VAL A 363 0.47 -9.52 33.16
CA VAL A 363 1.64 -8.61 33.32
C VAL A 363 2.91 -9.38 33.70
N ARG A 364 2.84 -10.26 34.71
CA ARG A 364 3.99 -11.07 35.15
C ARG A 364 4.51 -11.99 34.04
N ARG A 365 3.62 -12.64 33.28
CA ARG A 365 3.99 -13.53 32.17
C ARG A 365 4.64 -12.77 31.02
N VAL A 366 4.13 -11.58 30.69
CA VAL A 366 4.70 -10.70 29.66
C VAL A 366 6.11 -10.26 30.06
N LEU A 367 6.31 -9.82 31.30
CA LEU A 367 7.64 -9.40 31.78
C LEU A 367 8.65 -10.56 31.79
N ARG A 368 8.23 -11.76 32.23
CA ARG A 368 9.07 -12.97 32.17
C ARG A 368 9.45 -13.32 30.73
N PHE A 369 8.49 -13.25 29.82
CA PHE A 369 8.73 -13.51 28.40
C PHE A 369 9.69 -12.49 27.79
N GLN A 370 9.48 -11.19 28.05
CA GLN A 370 10.36 -10.11 27.60
C GLN A 370 11.80 -10.28 28.12
N TYR A 371 11.95 -10.59 29.41
CA TYR A 371 13.26 -10.87 29.99
C TYR A 371 13.98 -12.02 29.28
N GLY A 372 13.25 -13.11 29.00
CA GLY A 372 13.76 -14.25 28.24
C GLY A 372 14.22 -13.89 26.83
N ALA A 373 13.41 -13.09 26.12
CA ALA A 373 13.71 -12.64 24.75
C ALA A 373 14.99 -11.79 24.71
N LEU A 374 15.13 -10.81 25.61
CA LEU A 374 16.32 -9.96 25.71
C LEU A 374 17.59 -10.78 26.01
N ARG A 375 17.51 -11.76 26.93
CA ARG A 375 18.66 -12.64 27.22
C ARG A 375 19.03 -13.54 26.05
N ARG A 376 18.05 -14.03 25.29
CA ARG A 376 18.30 -14.83 24.08
C ARG A 376 19.00 -14.01 23.01
N GLU A 377 18.56 -12.78 22.79
CA GLU A 377 19.24 -11.87 21.86
C GLU A 377 20.71 -11.64 22.24
N LEU A 378 20.98 -11.38 23.53
CA LEU A 378 22.36 -11.19 23.99
C LEU A 378 23.22 -12.44 23.80
N ARG A 379 22.67 -13.63 24.04
CA ARG A 379 23.37 -14.89 23.78
C ARG A 379 23.70 -15.05 22.29
N TRP A 380 22.72 -14.80 21.42
CA TRP A 380 22.93 -14.85 19.98
C TRP A 380 24.04 -13.90 19.50
N ARG A 381 24.00 -12.64 19.96
CA ARG A 381 25.02 -11.63 19.61
C ARG A 381 26.42 -12.01 20.09
N ARG A 382 26.53 -12.69 21.24
CA ARG A 382 27.82 -13.20 21.74
C ARG A 382 28.38 -14.30 20.84
N TRP A 383 27.53 -15.19 20.33
CA TRP A 383 27.96 -16.32 19.50
C TRP A 383 28.29 -15.94 18.05
N HIS A 384 27.54 -15.02 17.45
CA HIS A 384 27.71 -14.70 16.02
C HIS A 384 28.53 -13.43 15.74
N GLY A 385 29.01 -12.75 16.79
CA GLY A 385 29.75 -11.50 16.66
C GLY A 385 28.91 -10.35 16.13
N SER A 386 29.47 -9.13 16.17
CA SER A 386 28.73 -7.91 15.79
C SER A 386 28.56 -7.70 14.28
N THR A 387 29.30 -8.44 13.47
CA THR A 387 29.51 -8.21 12.02
C THR A 387 28.52 -8.96 11.14
N THR A 388 27.89 -10.03 11.64
CA THR A 388 26.96 -10.88 10.88
C THR A 388 25.50 -10.44 10.99
N ALA A 389 25.20 -9.54 11.92
CA ALA A 389 23.83 -9.10 12.14
C ALA A 389 23.43 -8.02 11.13
N ARG A 390 22.70 -8.42 10.07
CA ARG A 390 21.77 -7.52 9.37
C ARG A 390 20.70 -7.03 10.36
N THR A 391 21.10 -6.13 11.24
CA THR A 391 20.19 -5.42 12.13
C THR A 391 19.63 -4.27 11.31
N VAL A 392 18.40 -4.43 10.84
CA VAL A 392 17.66 -3.30 10.28
C VAL A 392 17.56 -2.27 11.41
N PRO A 393 18.11 -1.05 11.23
CA PRO A 393 18.06 -0.03 12.27
C PRO A 393 16.61 0.25 12.62
N ILE A 394 16.28 0.17 13.92
CA ILE A 394 14.96 0.51 14.42
C ILE A 394 14.91 2.04 14.53
N PRO A 395 14.04 2.73 13.76
CA PRO A 395 13.93 4.17 13.87
C PRO A 395 13.50 4.55 15.29
N ASN A 396 14.19 5.52 15.90
CA ASN A 396 13.85 6.07 17.21
C ASN A 396 13.88 5.04 18.37
N GLU A 397 14.76 4.04 18.32
CA GLU A 397 14.82 2.97 19.33
C GLU A 397 14.98 3.48 20.77
N TYR A 398 15.83 4.48 21.01
CA TYR A 398 15.96 5.11 22.34
C TYR A 398 14.67 5.81 22.80
N ALA A 399 13.90 6.41 21.90
CA ALA A 399 12.63 7.01 22.25
C ALA A 399 11.59 5.94 22.59
N LEU A 400 11.60 4.81 21.88
CA LEU A 400 10.78 3.64 22.21
C LEU A 400 11.15 3.07 23.59
N LEU A 401 12.45 2.99 23.90
CA LEU A 401 12.94 2.54 25.19
C LEU A 401 12.45 3.45 26.33
N LYS A 402 12.52 4.77 26.17
CA LYS A 402 11.97 5.74 27.15
C LYS A 402 10.47 5.57 27.35
N ARG A 403 9.70 5.35 26.28
CA ARG A 403 8.24 5.11 26.37
C ARG A 403 7.94 3.82 27.12
N TRP A 404 8.71 2.77 26.86
CA TRP A 404 8.58 1.49 27.55
C TRP A 404 8.97 1.60 29.04
N GLU A 405 10.03 2.33 29.37
CA GLU A 405 10.44 2.62 30.75
C GLU A 405 9.34 3.39 31.51
N ALA A 406 8.69 4.35 30.86
CA ALA A 406 7.54 5.04 31.44
C ALA A 406 6.38 4.08 31.74
N GLU A 407 6.13 3.09 30.88
CA GLU A 407 5.12 2.05 31.15
C GLU A 407 5.54 1.12 32.31
N LEU A 408 6.81 0.74 32.42
CA LEU A 408 7.31 0.03 33.60
C LEU A 408 7.12 0.85 34.88
N GLY A 409 7.36 2.17 34.82
CA GLY A 409 7.14 3.08 35.93
C GLY A 409 5.67 3.11 36.39
N LYS A 410 4.72 3.05 35.44
CA LYS A 410 3.29 2.93 35.76
C LYS A 410 2.95 1.58 36.39
N LEU A 411 3.50 0.48 35.86
CA LEU A 411 3.32 -0.85 36.47
C LEU A 411 3.86 -0.93 37.90
N ARG A 412 5.00 -0.30 38.16
CA ARG A 412 5.59 -0.17 39.51
C ARG A 412 4.68 0.60 40.46
N LYS A 413 4.15 1.75 40.04
CA LYS A 413 3.22 2.56 40.85
C LYS A 413 1.96 1.79 41.26
N HIS A 414 1.50 0.87 40.41
CA HIS A 414 0.35 0.02 40.70
C HIS A 414 0.69 -1.32 41.39
N GLY A 415 1.94 -1.51 41.84
CA GLY A 415 2.34 -2.69 42.61
C GLY A 415 2.51 -3.99 41.80
N TYR A 416 2.59 -3.90 40.46
CA TYR A 416 2.78 -5.09 39.62
C TYR A 416 4.24 -5.57 39.56
N LEU A 417 5.20 -4.68 39.89
CA LEU A 417 6.64 -4.89 39.70
C LEU A 417 7.45 -4.16 40.77
N ASP A 418 8.45 -4.84 41.36
CA ASP A 418 9.35 -4.23 42.33
C ASP A 418 10.39 -3.33 41.66
N ALA A 419 10.92 -2.35 42.41
CA ALA A 419 11.91 -1.41 41.91
C ALA A 419 13.19 -2.10 41.39
N ALA A 420 13.67 -3.12 42.10
CA ALA A 420 14.86 -3.88 41.69
C ALA A 420 14.65 -4.62 40.35
N HIS A 421 13.49 -5.28 40.20
CA HIS A 421 13.13 -5.98 38.97
C HIS A 421 12.95 -5.01 37.79
N ALA A 422 12.33 -3.86 38.01
CA ALA A 422 12.20 -2.81 37.00
C ALA A 422 13.58 -2.30 36.54
N GLN A 423 14.49 -2.02 37.49
CA GLN A 423 15.83 -1.54 37.19
C GLN A 423 16.65 -2.57 36.39
N ALA A 424 16.54 -3.86 36.75
CA ALA A 424 17.22 -4.94 36.04
C ALA A 424 16.72 -5.10 34.60
N LEU A 425 15.41 -4.93 34.36
CA LEU A 425 14.85 -4.95 33.01
C LEU A 425 15.32 -3.74 32.19
N VAL A 426 15.32 -2.54 32.78
CA VAL A 426 15.78 -1.32 32.12
C VAL A 426 17.25 -1.42 31.74
N SER A 427 18.11 -1.91 32.64
CA SER A 427 19.55 -2.07 32.36
C SER A 427 19.82 -3.11 31.27
N LEU A 428 19.05 -4.20 31.24
CA LEU A 428 19.15 -5.20 30.20
C LEU A 428 18.72 -4.65 28.84
N ALA A 429 17.60 -3.92 28.80
CA ALA A 429 17.05 -3.34 27.58
C ALA A 429 17.95 -2.22 27.02
N THR A 430 18.47 -1.33 27.88
CA THR A 430 19.45 -0.30 27.46
C THR A 430 20.70 -0.93 26.86
N PHE A 431 21.22 -2.00 27.47
CA PHE A 431 22.38 -2.72 26.95
C PHE A 431 22.10 -3.34 25.57
N VAL A 432 20.95 -3.99 25.39
CA VAL A 432 20.52 -4.55 24.09
C VAL A 432 20.39 -3.45 23.03
N THR A 433 19.74 -2.34 23.36
CA THR A 433 19.58 -1.18 22.45
C THR A 433 20.94 -0.59 22.06
N ALA A 434 21.87 -0.45 23.01
CA ALA A 434 23.22 0.02 22.71
C ALA A 434 23.97 -0.91 21.74
N GLN A 435 23.83 -2.24 21.92
CA GLN A 435 24.40 -3.24 21.02
C GLN A 435 23.78 -3.19 19.62
N ARG A 436 22.45 -3.05 19.52
CA ARG A 436 21.75 -2.86 18.24
C ARG A 436 22.24 -1.62 17.48
N HIS A 437 22.35 -0.49 18.18
CA HIS A 437 22.87 0.76 17.60
C HIS A 437 24.35 0.65 17.17
N ALA A 438 25.18 -0.04 17.94
CA ALA A 438 26.58 -0.28 17.56
C ALA A 438 26.68 -1.14 16.30
N ALA A 439 25.88 -2.20 16.19
CA ALA A 439 25.82 -3.06 15.00
C ALA A 439 25.32 -2.30 13.77
N ALA A 440 24.23 -1.51 13.90
CA ALA A 440 23.70 -0.72 12.80
C ALA A 440 24.70 0.32 12.28
N ARG A 441 25.45 1.00 13.17
CA ARG A 441 26.51 1.94 12.77
C ARG A 441 27.63 1.26 12.00
N ARG A 442 28.07 0.07 12.44
CA ARG A 442 29.10 -0.73 11.74
C ARG A 442 28.61 -1.20 10.37
N ALA A 443 27.36 -1.63 10.27
CA ALA A 443 26.76 -2.01 9.00
C ALA A 443 26.69 -0.82 8.03
N ALA A 444 26.30 0.36 8.51
CA ALA A 444 26.27 1.59 7.72
C ALA A 444 27.67 2.03 7.25
N SER A 445 28.70 1.92 8.10
CA SER A 445 30.09 2.22 7.70
C SER A 445 30.61 1.26 6.64
N LEU A 446 30.27 -0.03 6.74
CA LEU A 446 30.65 -1.05 5.74
C LEU A 446 29.93 -0.82 4.41
N GLN A 447 28.66 -0.43 4.44
CA GLN A 447 27.90 -0.06 3.23
C GLN A 447 28.46 1.22 2.58
N GLY A 448 28.83 2.23 3.37
CA GLY A 448 29.47 3.46 2.88
C GLY A 448 30.83 3.24 2.22
N MET A 449 31.64 2.30 2.75
CA MET A 449 32.91 1.89 2.12
C MET A 449 32.69 1.12 0.81
N HIS A 450 31.63 0.32 0.70
CA HIS A 450 31.29 -0.37 -0.55
C HIS A 450 30.80 0.60 -1.63
N THR A 451 30.00 1.61 -1.29
CA THR A 451 29.55 2.62 -2.26
C THR A 451 30.68 3.51 -2.78
N GLN A 452 31.73 3.76 -1.97
CA GLN A 452 32.93 4.51 -2.42
C GLN A 452 33.85 3.69 -3.33
N LYS A 453 33.91 2.36 -3.14
CA LYS A 453 34.71 1.47 -4.02
C LYS A 453 34.06 1.17 -5.37
N THR A 454 32.75 1.38 -5.50
CA THR A 454 32.03 1.24 -6.79
C THR A 454 31.90 2.56 -7.55
N SER A 455 32.34 3.68 -6.97
CA SER A 455 32.36 5.01 -7.59
C SER A 455 33.77 5.49 -7.96
N LEU A 456 34.78 4.63 -7.83
CA LEU A 456 36.14 4.75 -8.36
C LEU A 456 36.34 3.59 -9.35
#